data_AF-A0A6C0KIY9-F1
#
_entry.id   AF-A0A6C0KIY9-F1
#
_cell.length_a   1.000
_cell.length_b   1.000
_cell.length_c   1.000
_cell.angle_alpha   90.00
_cell.angle_beta   90.00
_cell.angle_gamma   90.00
#
_symmetry.space_group_name_H-M   'P 1'
#
loop_
_entity.id
_entity.type
_entity.pdbx_description
1 polymer ?
#
loop_
_entity_poly.entity_id
_entity_poly.type
_entity_poly.pdbx_seq_one_letter_code
_entity_poly.pdbx_strand_id
1 'polypeptide(L)'
;MILVATLSMLFVLYYGYSFFVFNKLRENSCNCEKLNTFKKSFSFRFLFCMSILFLIYNLSDFFRIMVKQMNGGSKVDSLYTTTLMVISAGYALSFFYDFILIRFFNYMKEQKCPCQVNHRKYLKNITYVKSTINIFIYLSIITKLDKKIFKTALKKHNKKLV
;
A
#
# COMPACT_ATOMS: atom_id res chain seq x y z
N MET A 1 -8.00 8.00 15.83
CA MET A 1 -8.74 8.33 14.59
C MET A 1 -7.88 9.04 13.57
N ILE A 2 -7.21 10.16 13.90
CA ILE A 2 -6.34 10.89 12.95
C ILE A 2 -5.31 9.97 12.27
N LEU A 3 -4.57 9.16 13.03
CA LEU A 3 -3.60 8.20 12.48
C LEU A 3 -4.23 7.21 11.47
N VAL A 4 -5.45 6.74 11.75
CA VAL A 4 -6.16 5.79 10.88
C VAL A 4 -6.62 6.47 9.62
N ALA A 5 -7.20 7.68 9.72
CA ALA A 5 -7.57 8.48 8.56
C ALA A 5 -6.34 8.81 7.68
N THR A 6 -5.21 9.17 8.29
CA THR A 6 -3.95 9.41 7.55
C THR A 6 -3.45 8.15 6.86
N LEU A 7 -3.57 6.98 7.51
CA LEU A 7 -3.19 5.70 6.92
C LEU A 7 -4.11 5.29 5.77
N SER A 8 -5.43 5.40 5.95
CA SER A 8 -6.41 5.10 4.89
C SER A 8 -6.19 6.03 3.69
N MET A 9 -5.91 7.33 3.92
CA MET A 9 -5.56 8.28 2.85
C MET A 9 -4.24 7.93 2.16
N LEU A 10 -3.22 7.52 2.91
CA LEU A 10 -1.95 7.05 2.35
C LEU A 10 -2.14 5.82 1.46
N PHE A 11 -2.99 4.87 1.87
CA PHE A 11 -3.33 3.72 1.05
C PHE A 11 -4.16 4.10 -0.18
N VAL A 12 -5.08 5.06 -0.09
CA VAL A 12 -5.79 5.60 -1.27
C VAL A 12 -4.79 6.13 -2.30
N LEU A 13 -3.85 6.98 -1.89
CA LEU A 13 -2.82 7.52 -2.78
C LEU A 13 -1.95 6.40 -3.37
N TYR A 14 -1.59 5.41 -2.55
CA TYR A 14 -0.80 4.27 -2.96
C TYR A 14 -1.49 3.42 -4.04
N TYR A 15 -2.75 3.03 -3.81
CA TYR A 15 -3.50 2.21 -4.76
C TYR A 15 -3.92 3.01 -5.99
N GLY A 16 -4.15 4.32 -5.85
CA GLY A 16 -4.36 5.24 -6.97
C GLY A 16 -3.15 5.32 -7.89
N TYR A 17 -1.93 5.45 -7.33
CA TYR A 17 -0.69 5.38 -8.12
C TYR A 17 -0.54 4.01 -8.80
N SER A 18 -0.78 2.92 -8.06
CA SER A 18 -0.66 1.56 -8.60
C SER A 18 -1.61 1.37 -9.78
N PHE A 19 -2.85 1.85 -9.67
CA PHE A 19 -3.84 1.87 -10.75
C PHE A 19 -3.36 2.70 -11.95
N PHE A 20 -2.80 3.88 -11.72
CA PHE A 20 -2.20 4.71 -12.78
C PHE A 20 -1.09 3.95 -13.54
N VAL A 21 -0.20 3.26 -12.82
CA VAL A 21 0.85 2.43 -13.44
C VAL A 21 0.23 1.32 -14.29
N PHE A 22 -0.76 0.59 -13.78
CA PHE A 22 -1.43 -0.46 -14.55
C PHE A 22 -2.14 0.08 -15.79
N ASN A 23 -2.75 1.26 -15.70
CA ASN A 23 -3.40 1.90 -16.85
C ASN A 23 -2.38 2.32 -17.91
N LYS A 24 -1.24 2.90 -17.49
CA LYS A 24 -0.13 3.22 -18.40
C LYS A 24 0.50 1.97 -19.03
N LEU A 25 0.56 0.86 -18.29
CA LEU A 25 0.95 -0.42 -18.86
C LEU A 25 -0.10 -0.98 -19.83
N ARG A 26 -1.38 -0.61 -19.68
CA ARG A 26 -2.46 -1.01 -20.61
C ARG A 26 -2.26 -0.41 -22.00
N GLU A 27 -1.81 0.84 -22.07
CA GLU A 27 -1.40 1.53 -23.30
C GLU A 27 -0.14 0.85 -23.88
N ASN A 28 -0.32 -0.17 -24.73
CA ASN A 28 0.77 -0.85 -25.44
C ASN A 28 1.19 -0.03 -26.68
N SER A 29 1.63 1.21 -26.48
CA SER A 29 1.94 2.17 -27.56
C SER A 29 2.99 1.69 -28.56
N CYS A 30 3.70 0.60 -28.28
CA CYS A 30 4.71 0.04 -29.17
C CYS A 30 4.61 -1.47 -29.36
N ASN A 31 3.42 -2.05 -29.19
CA ASN A 31 3.13 -3.45 -29.50
C ASN A 31 4.14 -4.45 -28.92
N CYS A 32 4.66 -4.17 -27.73
CA CYS A 32 5.59 -5.05 -27.02
C CYS A 32 4.82 -6.35 -26.66
N GLU A 33 5.15 -7.47 -27.32
CA GLU A 33 4.44 -8.74 -27.20
C GLU A 33 4.49 -9.28 -25.76
N LYS A 34 5.63 -9.11 -25.08
CA LYS A 34 5.82 -9.51 -23.68
C LYS A 34 4.99 -8.70 -22.68
N LEU A 35 4.69 -7.43 -23.00
CA LEU A 35 3.73 -6.65 -22.22
C LEU A 35 2.32 -7.25 -22.34
N ASN A 36 1.95 -7.76 -23.53
CA ASN A 36 0.69 -8.49 -23.72
C ASN A 36 0.70 -9.84 -22.98
N THR A 37 1.81 -10.56 -22.95
CA THR A 37 1.96 -11.80 -22.15
C THR A 37 1.80 -11.52 -20.66
N PHE A 38 2.46 -10.47 -20.15
CA PHE A 38 2.36 -10.09 -18.75
C PHE A 38 0.94 -9.69 -18.35
N LYS A 39 0.22 -8.94 -19.20
CA LYS A 39 -1.21 -8.62 -18.99
C LYS A 39 -2.11 -9.86 -18.89
N LYS A 40 -1.73 -10.94 -19.58
CA LYS A 40 -2.44 -12.22 -19.52
C LYS A 40 -2.09 -13.04 -18.27
N SER A 41 -0.99 -12.73 -17.59
CA SER A 41 -0.59 -13.45 -16.37
C SER A 41 -1.63 -13.31 -15.27
N PHE A 42 -1.82 -14.39 -14.49
CA PHE A 42 -2.73 -14.39 -13.35
C PHE A 42 -2.33 -13.31 -12.33
N SER A 43 -1.03 -13.16 -12.08
CA SER A 43 -0.50 -12.13 -11.18
C SER A 43 -0.92 -10.73 -11.60
N PHE A 44 -0.85 -10.37 -12.89
CA PHE A 44 -1.27 -9.06 -13.35
C PHE A 44 -2.77 -8.81 -13.15
N ARG A 45 -3.61 -9.77 -13.55
CA ARG A 45 -5.07 -9.64 -13.44
C ARG A 45 -5.50 -9.57 -11.97
N PHE A 46 -4.94 -10.43 -11.14
CA PHE A 46 -5.18 -10.43 -9.70
C PHE A 46 -4.80 -9.08 -9.09
N LEU A 47 -3.59 -8.58 -9.36
CA LEU A 47 -3.15 -7.28 -8.84
C LEU A 47 -3.98 -6.12 -9.38
N PHE A 48 -4.37 -6.14 -10.65
CA PHE A 48 -5.22 -5.09 -11.20
C PHE A 48 -6.57 -5.04 -10.46
N CYS A 49 -7.27 -6.18 -10.36
CA CYS A 49 -8.55 -6.26 -9.66
C CYS A 49 -8.44 -5.91 -8.17
N MET A 50 -7.43 -6.44 -7.49
CA MET A 50 -7.21 -6.17 -6.07
C MET A 50 -6.87 -4.69 -5.83
N SER A 51 -6.20 -4.01 -6.76
CA SER A 51 -5.87 -2.58 -6.58
C SER A 51 -7.12 -1.70 -6.60
N ILE A 52 -8.10 -2.06 -7.43
CA ILE A 52 -9.40 -1.40 -7.49
C ILE A 52 -10.19 -1.68 -6.21
N LEU A 53 -10.25 -2.95 -5.79
CA LEU A 53 -10.95 -3.33 -4.55
C LEU A 53 -10.37 -2.63 -3.33
N PHE A 54 -9.03 -2.60 -3.21
CA PHE A 54 -8.38 -1.91 -2.10
C PHE A 54 -8.52 -0.40 -2.18
N LEU A 55 -8.50 0.20 -3.37
CA LEU A 55 -8.76 1.62 -3.52
C LEU A 55 -10.18 1.96 -3.00
N ILE A 56 -11.19 1.22 -3.45
CA ILE A 56 -12.60 1.43 -3.02
C ILE A 56 -12.72 1.20 -1.50
N TYR A 57 -12.12 0.13 -0.98
CA TYR A 57 -12.15 -0.18 0.45
C TYR A 57 -11.53 0.95 1.28
N ASN A 58 -10.33 1.41 0.95
CA ASN A 58 -9.65 2.46 1.70
C ASN A 58 -10.35 3.82 1.56
N LEU A 59 -10.96 4.10 0.41
CA LEU A 59 -11.76 5.31 0.21
C LEU A 59 -13.03 5.29 1.08
N SER A 60 -13.74 4.16 1.07
CA SER A 60 -14.94 3.95 1.89
C SER A 60 -14.63 4.04 3.38
N ASP A 61 -13.53 3.39 3.83
CA ASP A 61 -13.09 3.44 5.21
C ASP A 61 -12.69 4.86 5.64
N PHE A 62 -11.97 5.59 4.78
CA PHE A 62 -11.64 7.00 5.02
C PHE A 62 -12.90 7.86 5.25
N PHE A 63 -13.89 7.78 4.35
CA PHE A 63 -15.14 8.52 4.50
C PHE A 63 -15.90 8.12 5.77
N ARG A 64 -15.95 6.82 6.08
CA ARG A 64 -16.58 6.32 7.31
C ARG A 64 -15.91 6.88 8.57
N ILE A 65 -14.58 6.99 8.59
CA ILE A 65 -13.83 7.57 9.70
C ILE A 65 -14.11 9.06 9.82
N MET A 66 -14.09 9.80 8.71
CA MET A 66 -14.38 11.24 8.70
C MET A 66 -15.78 11.54 9.23
N VAL A 67 -16.82 10.81 8.76
CA VAL A 67 -18.20 10.97 9.24
C VAL A 67 -18.31 10.66 10.74
N LYS A 68 -17.64 9.60 11.23
CA LYS A 68 -17.63 9.27 12.66
C LYS A 68 -16.94 10.33 13.52
N GLN A 69 -15.89 10.99 13.00
CA GLN A 69 -15.24 12.10 13.70
C GLN A 69 -16.14 13.33 13.80
N MET A 70 -16.91 13.63 12.76
CA MET A 70 -17.88 14.74 12.77
C MET A 70 -19.03 14.50 13.76
N ASN A 71 -19.44 13.24 13.95
CA ASN A 71 -20.53 12.87 14.86
C ASN A 71 -20.10 12.60 16.31
N GLY A 72 -18.93 13.09 16.75
CA GLY A 72 -18.50 13.04 18.15
C GLY A 72 -18.14 11.64 18.70
N GLY A 73 -17.88 10.65 17.83
CA GLY A 73 -17.69 9.26 18.24
C GLY A 73 -16.42 8.97 19.04
N SER A 74 -16.51 8.97 20.37
CA SER A 74 -15.46 8.56 21.32
C SER A 74 -15.57 7.08 21.73
N LYS A 75 -15.16 6.14 20.86
CA LYS A 75 -14.89 4.75 21.30
C LYS A 75 -13.52 4.30 20.78
N VAL A 76 -12.54 4.30 21.69
CA VAL A 76 -11.09 4.30 21.41
C VAL A 76 -10.48 2.88 21.36
N ASP A 77 -11.13 1.86 21.91
CA ASP A 77 -10.47 0.54 22.12
C ASP A 77 -10.56 -0.45 20.95
N SER A 78 -11.63 -0.44 20.12
CA SER A 78 -11.70 -1.30 18.92
C SER A 78 -10.94 -0.75 17.71
N LEU A 79 -10.48 0.50 17.79
CA LEU A 79 -9.67 1.15 16.76
C LEU A 79 -8.26 0.57 16.70
N TYR A 80 -7.70 0.10 17.81
CA TYR A 80 -6.29 -0.31 17.88
C TYR A 80 -5.99 -1.59 17.10
N THR A 81 -6.74 -2.65 17.32
CA THR A 81 -6.64 -3.92 16.59
C THR A 81 -6.98 -3.75 15.11
N THR A 82 -8.01 -2.94 14.81
CA THR A 82 -8.36 -2.57 13.44
C THR A 82 -7.19 -1.83 12.76
N THR A 83 -6.56 -0.88 13.45
CA THR A 83 -5.40 -0.12 12.95
C THR A 83 -4.21 -1.05 12.69
N LEU A 84 -3.93 -1.98 13.61
CA LEU A 84 -2.86 -2.96 13.46
C LEU A 84 -3.10 -3.92 12.28
N MET A 85 -4.33 -4.42 12.11
CA MET A 85 -4.68 -5.24 10.95
C MET A 85 -4.55 -4.46 9.65
N VAL A 86 -5.06 -3.22 9.59
CA VAL A 86 -5.00 -2.36 8.40
C VAL A 86 -3.54 -2.03 8.05
N ILE A 87 -2.69 -1.73 9.04
CA ILE A 87 -1.26 -1.52 8.82
C ILE A 87 -0.62 -2.80 8.32
N SER A 88 -0.74 -3.91 9.03
CA SER A 88 -0.04 -5.15 8.68
C SER A 88 -0.47 -5.71 7.32
N ALA A 89 -1.79 -5.81 7.07
CA ALA A 89 -2.30 -6.31 5.80
C ALA A 89 -2.07 -5.31 4.65
N GLY A 90 -2.32 -4.02 4.89
CA GLY A 90 -2.15 -2.97 3.89
C GLY A 90 -0.70 -2.82 3.43
N TYR A 91 0.27 -2.84 4.36
CA TYR A 91 1.69 -2.78 4.00
C TYR A 91 2.20 -4.08 3.39
N ALA A 92 1.76 -5.26 3.85
CA ALA A 92 2.13 -6.53 3.22
C ALA A 92 1.71 -6.58 1.75
N LEU A 93 0.48 -6.16 1.46
CA LEU A 93 -0.02 -6.05 0.09
C LEU A 93 0.76 -5.01 -0.70
N SER A 94 0.98 -3.82 -0.14
CA SER A 94 1.80 -2.76 -0.76
C SER A 94 3.19 -3.27 -1.17
N PHE A 95 3.90 -4.00 -0.29
CA PHE A 95 5.21 -4.56 -0.65
C PHE A 95 5.12 -5.62 -1.75
N PHE A 96 4.07 -6.45 -1.74
CA PHE A 96 3.82 -7.43 -2.79
C PHE A 96 3.58 -6.77 -4.17
N TYR A 97 2.83 -5.66 -4.21
CA TYR A 97 2.64 -4.86 -5.43
C TYR A 97 3.96 -4.30 -5.97
N ASP A 98 4.77 -3.70 -5.10
CA ASP A 98 6.05 -3.13 -5.50
C ASP A 98 7.00 -4.20 -6.03
N PHE A 99 7.06 -5.36 -5.37
CA PHE A 99 7.87 -6.50 -5.81
C PHE A 99 7.51 -6.95 -7.22
N ILE A 100 6.21 -7.11 -7.52
CA ILE A 100 5.77 -7.56 -8.84
C ILE A 100 6.04 -6.50 -9.92
N LEU A 101 5.83 -5.22 -9.62
CA LEU A 101 6.16 -4.13 -10.54
C LEU A 101 7.67 -4.06 -10.85
N ILE A 102 8.52 -4.17 -9.84
CA ILE A 102 9.98 -4.17 -10.01
C ILE A 102 10.42 -5.38 -10.84
N ARG A 103 9.90 -6.58 -10.53
CA ARG A 103 10.19 -7.79 -11.30
C ARG A 103 9.77 -7.64 -12.76
N PHE A 104 8.62 -7.05 -13.01
CA PHE A 104 8.13 -6.76 -14.35
C PHE A 104 9.03 -5.77 -15.11
N PHE A 105 9.45 -4.66 -14.47
CA PHE A 105 10.36 -3.71 -15.09
C PHE A 105 11.73 -4.31 -15.41
N ASN A 106 12.23 -5.23 -14.57
CA ASN A 106 13.46 -5.97 -14.85
C ASN A 106 13.29 -6.90 -16.07
N TYR A 107 12.20 -7.68 -16.13
CA TYR A 107 11.90 -8.55 -17.27
C TYR A 107 11.78 -7.76 -18.59
N MET A 108 11.15 -6.58 -18.58
CA MET A 108 11.08 -5.72 -19.76
C MET A 108 12.45 -5.16 -20.18
N LYS A 109 13.40 -4.99 -19.26
CA LYS A 109 14.78 -4.54 -19.57
C LYS A 109 15.52 -5.61 -20.36
N GLU A 110 15.38 -6.86 -19.97
CA GLU A 110 16.02 -8.02 -20.63
C GLU A 110 15.47 -8.24 -22.06
N GLN A 111 14.21 -7.90 -22.30
CA GLN A 111 13.50 -8.15 -23.56
C GLN A 111 13.56 -6.99 -24.59
N LYS A 112 14.40 -5.97 -24.38
CA LYS A 112 14.66 -4.85 -25.32
C LYS A 112 13.43 -4.11 -25.88
N CYS A 113 12.35 -3.86 -25.13
CA CYS A 113 11.26 -2.98 -25.60
C CYS A 113 11.74 -1.49 -25.62
N PRO A 114 12.10 -0.92 -26.80
CA PRO A 114 12.99 0.26 -26.88
C PRO A 114 12.22 1.59 -26.72
N CYS A 115 11.02 1.66 -27.27
CA CYS A 115 9.99 2.70 -27.07
C CYS A 115 9.67 3.03 -25.60
N GLN A 116 9.85 2.07 -24.69
CA GLN A 116 9.43 2.17 -23.30
C GLN A 116 10.60 2.41 -22.34
N VAL A 117 11.83 2.58 -22.83
CA VAL A 117 13.03 2.66 -21.96
C VAL A 117 12.95 3.82 -20.96
N ASN A 118 12.57 5.02 -21.43
CA ASN A 118 12.48 6.21 -20.60
C ASN A 118 11.31 6.13 -19.62
N HIS A 119 10.12 5.71 -20.09
CA HIS A 119 8.95 5.49 -19.25
C HIS A 119 9.20 4.42 -18.18
N ARG A 120 9.80 3.29 -18.56
CA ARG A 120 10.17 2.21 -17.65
C ARG A 120 11.18 2.68 -16.61
N LYS A 121 12.20 3.46 -17.00
CA LYS A 121 13.21 3.98 -16.06
C LYS A 121 12.56 4.94 -15.06
N TYR A 122 11.70 5.84 -15.53
CA TYR A 122 10.93 6.75 -14.69
C TYR A 122 10.03 6.01 -13.70
N LEU A 123 9.17 5.11 -14.20
CA LEU A 123 8.24 4.33 -13.37
C LEU A 123 8.99 3.43 -12.37
N LYS A 124 10.10 2.81 -12.78
CA LYS A 124 10.94 2.00 -11.90
C LYS A 124 11.54 2.84 -10.77
N ASN A 125 12.08 4.02 -11.09
CA ASN A 125 12.65 4.91 -10.07
C ASN A 125 11.58 5.39 -9.08
N ILE A 126 10.40 5.78 -9.55
CA ILE A 126 9.30 6.18 -8.66
C ILE A 126 8.87 5.01 -7.79
N THR A 127 8.73 3.80 -8.34
CA THR A 127 8.37 2.62 -7.55
C THR A 127 9.41 2.33 -6.47
N TYR A 128 10.71 2.49 -6.74
CA TYR A 128 11.74 2.38 -5.70
C TYR A 128 11.60 3.45 -4.62
N VAL A 129 11.51 4.73 -5.00
CA VAL A 129 11.36 5.83 -4.04
C VAL A 129 10.11 5.63 -3.18
N LYS A 130 8.99 5.27 -3.80
CA LYS A 130 7.73 4.94 -3.11
C LYS A 130 7.92 3.78 -2.13
N SER A 131 8.57 2.69 -2.56
CA SER A 131 8.78 1.53 -1.70
C SER A 131 9.67 1.86 -0.50
N THR A 132 10.75 2.61 -0.72
CA THR A 132 11.64 3.11 0.34
C THR A 132 10.88 3.99 1.34
N ILE A 133 10.08 4.95 0.86
CA ILE A 133 9.25 5.80 1.72
C ILE A 133 8.26 4.94 2.53
N ASN A 134 7.60 3.98 1.90
CA ASN A 134 6.68 3.08 2.59
C ASN A 134 7.36 2.24 3.69
N ILE A 135 8.59 1.77 3.45
CA ILE A 135 9.38 1.05 4.46
C ILE A 135 9.66 1.98 5.65
N PHE A 136 10.11 3.21 5.41
CA PHE A 136 10.37 4.17 6.49
C PHE A 136 9.11 4.52 7.29
N ILE A 137 7.97 4.71 6.61
CA ILE A 137 6.69 4.99 7.28
C ILE A 137 6.24 3.76 8.10
N TYR A 138 6.32 2.56 7.54
CA TYR A 138 5.97 1.32 8.24
C TYR A 138 6.81 1.13 9.50
N LEU A 139 8.13 1.27 9.40
CA LEU A 139 9.05 1.20 10.55
C LEU A 139 8.75 2.27 11.59
N SER A 140 8.46 3.50 11.15
CA SER A 140 8.09 4.61 12.06
C SER A 140 6.79 4.34 12.82
N ILE A 141 5.81 3.70 12.17
CA ILE A 141 4.53 3.35 12.78
C ILE A 141 4.72 2.19 13.76
N ILE A 142 5.43 1.12 13.37
CA ILE A 142 5.69 -0.03 14.23
C ILE A 142 6.46 0.38 15.48
N THR A 143 7.55 1.13 15.34
CA THR A 143 8.36 1.56 16.49
C THR A 143 7.57 2.41 17.50
N LYS A 144 6.63 3.24 17.02
CA LYS A 144 5.72 4.00 17.90
C LYS A 144 4.65 3.13 18.55
N LEU A 145 4.09 2.17 17.81
CA LEU A 145 3.11 1.23 18.35
C LEU A 145 3.73 0.32 19.42
N ASP A 146 4.92 -0.20 19.16
CA ASP A 146 5.63 -1.15 20.02
C ASP A 146 6.00 -0.52 21.38
N LYS A 147 6.51 0.73 21.37
CA LYS A 147 6.75 1.51 22.61
C LYS A 147 5.47 1.69 23.44
N LYS A 148 4.31 1.82 22.80
CA LYS A 148 3.02 2.00 23.49
C LYS A 148 2.50 0.67 24.06
N ILE A 149 2.65 -0.43 23.32
CA ILE A 149 2.36 -1.80 23.79
C ILE A 149 3.22 -2.10 25.01
N PHE A 150 4.53 -1.92 24.89
CA PHE A 150 5.49 -2.20 25.95
C PHE A 150 5.16 -1.41 27.22
N LYS A 151 4.90 -0.10 27.12
CA LYS A 151 4.48 0.71 28.28
C LYS A 151 3.16 0.25 28.90
N THR A 152 2.22 -0.23 28.10
CA THR A 152 0.92 -0.70 28.60
C THR A 152 1.05 -2.06 29.29
N ALA A 153 1.82 -2.98 28.72
CA ALA A 153 2.15 -4.27 29.31
C ALA A 153 2.92 -4.08 30.64
N LEU A 154 3.91 -3.19 30.67
CA LEU A 154 4.71 -2.90 31.86
C LEU A 154 3.87 -2.26 32.98
N LYS A 155 2.95 -1.35 32.65
CA LYS A 155 1.95 -0.84 33.61
C LYS A 155 1.04 -1.93 34.17
N LYS A 156 0.60 -2.87 33.33
CA LYS A 156 -0.29 -3.98 33.74
C LYS A 156 0.44 -5.02 34.59
N HIS A 157 1.73 -5.23 34.32
CA HIS A 157 2.62 -6.07 35.12
C HIS A 157 2.86 -5.45 36.50
N ASN A 158 3.22 -4.17 36.56
CA ASN A 158 3.47 -3.48 37.84
C ASN A 158 2.20 -3.31 38.69
N LYS A 159 1.01 -3.22 38.08
CA LYS A 159 -0.27 -3.23 38.81
C LYS A 159 -0.69 -4.59 39.38
N LYS A 160 -0.08 -5.69 38.93
CA LYS A 160 -0.33 -7.03 39.48
C LYS A 160 0.64 -7.40 40.60
N LEU A 161 1.68 -6.59 40.81
CA LEU A 161 2.72 -6.77 41.83
C LEU A 161 2.49 -5.90 43.08
N VAL A 162 1.38 -5.17 43.14
CA VAL A 162 0.85 -4.46 44.31
C VAL A 162 -0.46 -5.15 44.70
#